data_AF-A0A918UKT1-F1
#
_entry.id   AF-A0A918UKT1-F1
#
_cell.length_a   1.000
_cell.length_b   1.000
_cell.length_c   1.000
_cell.angle_alpha   90.00
_cell.angle_beta   90.00
_cell.angle_gamma   90.00
#
_symmetry.space_group_name_H-M   'P 1'
#
loop_
_entity.id
_entity.type
_entity.pdbx_description
1 polymer ?
#
loop_
_entity_poly.entity_id
_entity_poly.type
_entity_poly.pdbx_seq_one_letter_code
_entity_poly.pdbx_strand_id
1 'polypeptide(L)'
;MTDNIDVLIKKMCDREEEESFVFADRLAEIGGEEVLNRLVALLKDEDIENAYLAARALSAMDNNEAALDPLLEVINDHKYKMKNGTLVQALEGFDLSTKFVDILRIYLFGNFKASLLAKEYLDFTEFDITPRVIRKAEKHYNHFLNNEPGDEAVDIKKQEAAEILADLKSMFEGEEE
;
A
#
# COMPACT_ATOMS: atom_id res chain seq x y z
N MET A 1 12.02 20.32 -25.37
CA MET A 1 12.79 19.06 -25.42
C MET A 1 11.75 18.00 -25.12
N THR A 2 11.40 17.12 -26.06
CA THR A 2 10.37 16.11 -25.80
C THR A 2 10.95 15.14 -24.79
N ASP A 3 10.47 15.20 -23.55
CA ASP A 3 10.88 14.26 -22.52
C ASP A 3 10.46 12.86 -22.98
N ASN A 4 11.46 12.04 -23.30
CA ASN A 4 11.24 10.68 -23.78
C ASN A 4 11.06 9.78 -22.56
N ILE A 5 9.85 9.22 -22.41
CA ILE A 5 9.47 8.32 -21.31
C ILE A 5 10.50 7.18 -21.14
N ASP A 6 11.01 6.60 -22.23
CA ASP A 6 12.02 5.54 -22.16
C ASP A 6 13.34 6.00 -21.55
N VAL A 7 13.77 7.22 -21.90
CA VAL A 7 15.01 7.80 -21.38
C VAL A 7 14.85 8.13 -19.89
N LEU A 8 13.70 8.68 -19.50
CA LEU A 8 13.43 8.99 -18.10
C LEU A 8 13.36 7.72 -17.24
N ILE A 9 12.64 6.69 -17.70
CA ILE A 9 12.60 5.39 -17.01
C ILE A 9 14.00 4.79 -16.88
N LYS A 10 14.78 4.81 -17.97
CA LYS A 10 16.15 4.26 -17.95
C LYS A 10 17.00 4.96 -16.89
N LYS A 11 16.94 6.29 -16.82
CA LYS A 11 17.68 7.07 -15.82
C LYS A 11 17.18 6.87 -14.40
N MET A 12 15.86 6.83 -14.23
CA MET A 12 15.23 6.54 -12.93
C MET A 12 15.71 5.18 -12.38
N CYS A 13 15.89 4.17 -13.23
CA CYS A 13 16.33 2.83 -12.82
C CYS A 13 17.86 2.63 -12.89
N ASP A 14 18.64 3.67 -13.13
CA ASP A 14 20.11 3.58 -13.19
C ASP A 14 20.70 3.72 -11.78
N ARG A 15 21.44 2.71 -11.33
CA ARG A 15 22.02 2.67 -9.98
C ARG A 15 23.15 3.68 -9.79
N GLU A 16 23.74 4.19 -10.87
CA GLU A 16 24.75 5.24 -10.82
C GLU A 16 24.14 6.65 -10.90
N GLU A 17 22.82 6.76 -11.12
CA GLU A 17 22.14 8.04 -11.26
C GLU A 17 21.73 8.60 -9.88
N GLU A 18 22.50 9.60 -9.43
CA GLU A 18 22.25 10.31 -8.16
C GLU A 18 20.91 11.07 -8.17
N GLU A 19 20.39 11.41 -9.36
CA GLU A 19 19.14 12.15 -9.53
C GLU A 19 17.94 11.25 -9.86
N SER A 20 17.99 9.95 -9.54
CA SER A 20 16.92 8.97 -9.83
C SER A 20 15.52 9.46 -9.44
N PHE A 21 15.39 10.11 -8.29
CA PHE A 21 14.14 10.71 -7.79
C PHE A 21 13.61 11.85 -8.68
N VAL A 22 14.49 12.63 -9.30
CA VAL A 22 14.10 13.72 -10.21
C VAL A 22 13.45 13.16 -11.46
N PHE A 23 13.92 12.00 -11.96
CA PHE A 23 13.30 11.35 -13.12
C PHE A 23 11.94 10.76 -12.78
N ALA A 24 11.77 10.20 -11.58
CA ALA A 24 10.46 9.77 -11.07
C ALA A 24 9.48 10.95 -11.00
N ASP A 25 9.92 12.10 -10.50
CA ASP A 25 9.08 13.31 -10.40
C ASP A 25 8.70 13.86 -11.77
N ARG A 26 9.64 13.89 -12.72
CA ARG A 26 9.35 14.27 -14.11
C ARG A 26 8.37 13.32 -14.80
N LEU A 27 8.47 12.01 -14.56
CA LEU A 27 7.50 11.05 -15.07
C LEU A 27 6.11 11.34 -14.49
N ALA A 28 6.02 11.67 -13.19
CA ALA A 28 4.77 12.04 -12.57
C ALA A 28 4.16 13.32 -13.17
N GLU A 29 4.99 14.34 -13.42
CA GLU A 29 4.59 15.60 -14.07
C GLU A 29 4.12 15.39 -15.52
N ILE A 30 4.73 14.46 -16.27
CA ILE A 30 4.30 14.11 -17.62
C ILE A 30 2.93 13.42 -17.56
N GLY A 31 2.76 12.48 -16.63
CA GLY A 31 1.53 11.74 -16.43
C GLY A 31 1.03 11.00 -17.67
N GLY A 32 -0.26 10.71 -17.70
CA GLY A 32 -0.93 10.04 -18.80
C GLY A 32 -0.82 8.51 -18.78
N GLU A 33 -1.65 7.87 -19.60
CA GLU A 33 -1.84 6.42 -19.62
C GLU A 33 -0.56 5.66 -19.98
N GLU A 34 0.26 6.20 -20.87
CA GLU A 34 1.54 5.56 -21.24
C GLU A 34 2.49 5.50 -20.05
N VAL A 35 2.69 6.61 -19.32
CA VAL A 35 3.54 6.64 -18.14
C VAL A 35 3.01 5.71 -17.06
N LEU A 36 1.70 5.77 -16.79
CA LEU A 36 1.04 4.91 -15.81
C LEU A 36 1.32 3.43 -16.10
N ASN A 37 1.07 2.98 -17.32
CA ASN A 37 1.26 1.58 -17.72
C ASN A 37 2.73 1.14 -17.57
N ARG A 38 3.66 2.03 -17.89
CA ARG A 38 5.10 1.74 -17.79
C ARG A 38 5.57 1.66 -16.34
N LEU A 39 5.11 2.56 -15.48
CA LEU A 39 5.43 2.52 -14.05
C LEU A 39 4.78 1.32 -13.34
N VAL A 40 3.53 0.97 -13.71
CA VAL A 40 2.86 -0.24 -13.19
C VAL A 40 3.61 -1.51 -13.58
N ALA A 41 4.18 -1.57 -14.79
CA ALA A 41 5.03 -2.69 -15.19
C ALA A 41 6.31 -2.77 -14.33
N LEU A 42 6.91 -1.63 -13.98
CA LEU A 42 8.09 -1.55 -13.12
C LEU A 42 7.82 -1.93 -11.65
N LEU A 43 6.60 -1.72 -11.14
CA LEU A 43 6.22 -2.22 -9.80
C LEU A 43 6.43 -3.73 -9.68
N LYS A 44 6.19 -4.46 -10.76
CA LYS A 44 6.28 -5.93 -10.82
C LYS A 44 7.66 -6.45 -11.21
N ASP A 45 8.66 -5.56 -11.32
CA ASP A 45 10.05 -5.93 -11.54
C ASP A 45 10.62 -6.67 -10.30
N GLU A 46 11.72 -7.38 -10.48
CA GLU A 46 12.40 -8.08 -9.41
C GLU A 46 13.20 -7.15 -8.48
N ASP A 47 13.54 -5.94 -8.94
CA ASP A 47 14.28 -4.94 -8.17
C ASP A 47 13.36 -4.05 -7.33
N ILE A 48 13.50 -4.15 -6.01
CA ILE A 48 12.68 -3.41 -5.04
C ILE A 48 12.94 -1.89 -5.07
N GLU A 49 14.13 -1.44 -5.45
CA GLU A 49 14.44 -0.01 -5.57
C GLU A 49 13.72 0.59 -6.78
N ASN A 50 13.69 -0.15 -7.90
CA ASN A 50 12.93 0.25 -9.09
C ASN A 50 11.42 0.28 -8.79
N ALA A 51 10.91 -0.74 -8.09
CA ALA A 51 9.52 -0.76 -7.65
C ALA A 51 9.19 0.42 -6.73
N TYR A 52 10.10 0.78 -5.82
CA TYR A 52 9.92 1.95 -4.95
C TYR A 52 9.87 3.27 -5.72
N LEU A 53 10.80 3.49 -6.65
CA LEU A 53 10.81 4.69 -7.49
C LEU A 53 9.55 4.79 -8.37
N ALA A 54 9.11 3.66 -8.92
CA ALA A 54 7.86 3.60 -9.67
C ALA A 54 6.65 3.91 -8.78
N ALA A 55 6.58 3.34 -7.57
CA ALA A 55 5.50 3.62 -6.62
C ALA A 55 5.47 5.11 -6.23
N ARG A 56 6.63 5.72 -6.00
CA ARG A 56 6.74 7.15 -5.70
C ARG A 56 6.24 8.01 -6.86
N ALA A 57 6.68 7.72 -8.08
CA ALA A 57 6.18 8.45 -9.26
C ALA A 57 4.66 8.31 -9.39
N LEU A 58 4.12 7.09 -9.26
CA LEU A 58 2.68 6.83 -9.32
C LEU A 58 1.90 7.55 -8.23
N SER A 59 2.43 7.64 -7.00
CA SER A 59 1.78 8.38 -5.91
C SER A 59 1.70 9.89 -6.15
N ALA A 60 2.57 10.43 -7.00
CA ALA A 60 2.59 11.85 -7.36
C ALA A 60 1.82 12.16 -8.65
N MET A 61 1.34 11.13 -9.36
CA MET A 61 0.55 11.28 -10.59
C MET A 61 -0.92 11.55 -10.28
N ASP A 62 -1.54 12.42 -11.09
CA ASP A 62 -2.99 12.49 -11.20
C ASP A 62 -3.56 11.25 -11.91
N ASN A 63 -4.79 10.84 -11.57
CA ASN A 63 -5.49 9.67 -12.12
C ASN A 63 -4.68 8.35 -11.98
N ASN A 64 -4.11 8.12 -10.79
CA ASN A 64 -3.27 6.98 -10.48
C ASN A 64 -4.04 5.75 -9.97
N GLU A 65 -5.37 5.78 -9.96
CA GLU A 65 -6.21 4.78 -9.28
C GLU A 65 -5.96 3.36 -9.80
N ALA A 66 -5.69 3.23 -11.10
CA ALA A 66 -5.39 1.96 -11.76
C ALA A 66 -4.07 1.30 -11.26
N ALA A 67 -3.19 2.07 -10.61
CA ALA A 67 -1.93 1.57 -10.07
C ALA A 67 -2.02 1.09 -8.61
N LEU A 68 -3.10 1.40 -7.90
CA LEU A 68 -3.25 1.06 -6.48
C LEU A 68 -3.28 -0.46 -6.26
N ASP A 69 -4.06 -1.21 -7.04
CA ASP A 69 -4.13 -2.67 -6.92
C ASP A 69 -2.78 -3.34 -7.24
N PRO A 70 -2.08 -3.00 -8.35
CA PRO A 70 -0.72 -3.46 -8.59
C PRO A 70 0.27 -3.15 -7.46
N LEU A 71 0.20 -1.97 -6.86
CA LEU A 71 1.07 -1.60 -5.74
C LEU A 71 0.76 -2.43 -4.50
N LEU A 72 -0.51 -2.64 -4.17
CA LEU A 72 -0.94 -3.48 -3.05
C LEU A 72 -0.55 -4.95 -3.25
N GLU A 73 -0.57 -5.47 -4.48
CA GLU A 73 -0.05 -6.81 -4.80
C GLU A 73 1.42 -6.94 -4.41
N VAL A 74 2.26 -5.96 -4.77
CA VAL A 74 3.70 -5.97 -4.48
C VAL A 74 3.97 -5.77 -2.99
N ILE A 75 3.23 -4.88 -2.32
CA ILE A 75 3.35 -4.66 -0.87
C ILE A 75 3.07 -5.95 -0.08
N ASN A 76 2.06 -6.72 -0.52
CA ASN A 76 1.64 -7.96 0.14
C ASN A 76 2.45 -9.19 -0.31
N ASP A 77 3.38 -9.05 -1.26
CA ASP A 77 4.25 -10.15 -1.67
C ASP A 77 5.22 -10.51 -0.54
N HIS A 78 5.21 -11.79 -0.17
CA HIS A 78 6.08 -12.33 0.86
C HIS A 78 7.58 -12.12 0.55
N LYS A 79 7.97 -12.07 -0.74
CA LYS A 79 9.34 -11.75 -1.19
C LYS A 79 9.82 -10.41 -0.61
N TYR A 80 8.91 -9.46 -0.45
CA TYR A 80 9.23 -8.10 -0.02
C TYR A 80 8.80 -7.80 1.42
N LYS A 81 8.34 -8.79 2.20
CA LYS A 81 7.87 -8.62 3.58
C LYS A 81 8.83 -7.81 4.47
N MET A 82 10.14 -7.98 4.29
CA MET A 82 11.16 -7.26 5.07
C MET A 82 11.46 -5.84 4.57
N LYS A 83 11.01 -5.46 3.37
CA LYS A 83 11.35 -4.21 2.68
C LYS A 83 10.12 -3.42 2.20
N ASN A 84 8.91 -3.91 2.43
CA ASN A 84 7.68 -3.31 1.89
C ASN A 84 7.30 -1.98 2.55
N GLY A 85 7.88 -1.60 3.69
CA GLY A 85 7.58 -0.33 4.35
C GLY A 85 7.84 0.93 3.51
N THR A 86 8.77 0.89 2.55
CA THR A 86 8.97 2.01 1.59
C THR A 86 7.89 2.06 0.53
N LEU A 87 7.36 0.91 0.09
CA LEU A 87 6.23 0.83 -0.82
C LEU A 87 4.92 1.25 -0.15
N VAL A 88 4.72 0.88 1.11
CA VAL A 88 3.56 1.31 1.91
C VAL A 88 3.50 2.82 2.04
N GLN A 89 4.64 3.50 2.14
CA GLN A 89 4.69 4.96 2.20
C GLN A 89 4.10 5.62 0.95
N ALA A 90 4.24 4.99 -0.23
CA ALA A 90 3.67 5.53 -1.46
C ALA A 90 2.14 5.52 -1.46
N LEU A 91 1.48 4.77 -0.56
CA LEU A 91 0.01 4.75 -0.45
C LEU A 91 -0.57 6.11 -0.02
N GLU A 92 0.24 7.02 0.54
CA GLU A 92 -0.16 8.39 0.89
C GLU A 92 -0.74 9.17 -0.31
N GLY A 93 -0.27 8.90 -1.52
CA GLY A 93 -0.75 9.56 -2.74
C GLY A 93 -1.93 8.88 -3.42
N PHE A 94 -2.60 7.93 -2.77
CA PHE A 94 -3.72 7.19 -3.34
C PHE A 94 -4.99 7.34 -2.49
N ASP A 95 -6.15 7.25 -3.13
CA ASP A 95 -7.41 7.07 -2.41
C ASP A 95 -7.52 5.65 -1.84
N LEU A 96 -7.48 5.53 -0.51
CA LEU A 96 -7.54 4.27 0.21
C LEU A 96 -8.94 3.93 0.73
N SER A 97 -9.96 4.76 0.47
CA SER A 97 -11.33 4.63 1.00
C SER A 97 -11.92 3.22 0.88
N THR A 98 -11.66 2.53 -0.23
CA THR A 98 -12.18 1.18 -0.50
C THR A 98 -11.24 0.04 -0.09
N LYS A 99 -10.06 0.34 0.49
CA LYS A 99 -8.96 -0.61 0.71
C LYS A 99 -8.73 -1.02 2.16
N PHE A 100 -9.73 -0.82 3.04
CA PHE A 100 -9.64 -1.17 4.46
C PHE A 100 -9.04 -2.57 4.74
N VAL A 101 -9.51 -3.60 4.01
CA VAL A 101 -9.02 -4.98 4.21
C VAL A 101 -7.54 -5.10 3.89
N ASP A 102 -7.07 -4.45 2.83
CA ASP A 102 -5.66 -4.50 2.43
C ASP A 102 -4.78 -3.72 3.39
N ILE A 103 -5.22 -2.54 3.86
CA ILE A 103 -4.50 -1.78 4.88
C ILE A 103 -4.42 -2.56 6.20
N LEU A 104 -5.52 -3.19 6.63
CA LEU A 104 -5.51 -4.06 7.82
C LEU A 104 -4.54 -5.24 7.66
N ARG A 105 -4.47 -5.86 6.48
CA ARG A 105 -3.49 -6.93 6.22
C ARG A 105 -2.06 -6.43 6.34
N ILE A 106 -1.76 -5.24 5.82
CA ILE A 106 -0.42 -4.64 5.94
C ILE A 106 -0.09 -4.37 7.41
N TYR A 107 -1.05 -3.85 8.18
CA TYR A 107 -0.89 -3.64 9.62
C TYR A 107 -0.58 -4.93 10.37
N LEU A 108 -1.33 -6.00 10.09
CA LEU A 108 -1.16 -7.30 10.75
C LEU A 108 0.18 -7.96 10.36
N PHE A 109 0.45 -8.11 9.07
CA PHE A 109 1.52 -8.98 8.56
C PHE A 109 2.79 -8.24 8.10
N GLY A 110 2.77 -6.91 8.03
CA GLY A 110 3.90 -6.11 7.56
C GLY A 110 5.08 -6.10 8.55
N ASN A 111 6.25 -5.67 8.07
CA ASN A 111 7.35 -5.32 8.98
C ASN A 111 6.98 -4.12 9.88
N PHE A 112 7.88 -3.72 10.78
CA PHE A 112 7.64 -2.61 11.70
C PHE A 112 7.19 -1.32 10.98
N LYS A 113 7.92 -0.86 9.95
CA LYS A 113 7.59 0.36 9.21
C LYS A 113 6.25 0.25 8.47
N ALA A 114 6.01 -0.88 7.79
CA ALA A 114 4.77 -1.13 7.08
C ALA A 114 3.57 -1.15 8.03
N SER A 115 3.74 -1.78 9.20
CA SER A 115 2.68 -1.86 10.21
C SER A 115 2.36 -0.49 10.79
N LEU A 116 3.38 0.32 11.08
CA LEU A 116 3.22 1.68 11.61
C LEU A 116 2.44 2.56 10.64
N LEU A 117 2.86 2.62 9.36
CA LEU A 117 2.19 3.41 8.34
C LEU A 117 0.77 2.90 8.07
N ALA A 118 0.56 1.59 8.03
CA ALA A 118 -0.78 1.03 7.88
C ALA A 118 -1.70 1.39 9.05
N LYS A 119 -1.17 1.46 10.29
CA LYS A 119 -1.95 1.93 11.44
C LYS A 119 -2.37 3.39 11.28
N GLU A 120 -1.47 4.26 10.82
CA GLU A 120 -1.81 5.65 10.51
C GLU A 120 -2.93 5.72 9.46
N TYR A 121 -2.85 4.93 8.39
CA TYR A 121 -3.92 4.88 7.40
C TYR A 121 -5.24 4.34 7.98
N LEU A 122 -5.20 3.33 8.87
CA LEU A 122 -6.40 2.83 9.56
C LEU A 122 -7.07 3.89 10.42
N ASP A 123 -6.29 4.77 11.05
CA ASP A 123 -6.78 5.77 11.99
C ASP A 123 -7.31 7.03 11.30
N PHE A 124 -6.73 7.41 10.17
CA PHE A 124 -7.00 8.71 9.54
C PHE A 124 -7.71 8.64 8.19
N THR A 125 -7.86 7.45 7.60
CA THR A 125 -8.64 7.30 6.35
C THR A 125 -10.12 7.07 6.68
N GLU A 126 -11.00 7.80 6.01
CA GLU A 126 -12.42 7.50 6.01
C GLU A 126 -12.70 6.35 5.03
N PHE A 127 -12.98 5.16 5.56
CA PHE A 127 -13.20 3.96 4.75
C PHE A 127 -14.67 3.71 4.43
N ASP A 128 -14.93 3.21 3.23
CA ASP A 128 -16.22 2.68 2.80
C ASP A 128 -16.47 1.30 3.43
N ILE A 129 -16.91 1.30 4.68
CA ILE A 129 -17.16 0.05 5.42
C ILE A 129 -18.53 -0.52 5.10
N THR A 130 -18.55 -1.84 4.86
CA THR A 130 -19.78 -2.63 4.73
C THR A 130 -19.69 -3.90 5.57
N PRO A 131 -20.81 -4.57 5.90
CA PRO A 131 -20.76 -5.86 6.57
C PRO A 131 -19.94 -6.92 5.82
N ARG A 132 -19.81 -6.80 4.48
CA ARG A 132 -18.95 -7.70 3.69
C ARG A 132 -17.46 -7.40 3.90
N VAL A 133 -17.08 -6.13 4.03
CA VAL A 133 -15.70 -5.71 4.32
C VAL A 133 -15.27 -6.22 5.70
N ILE A 134 -16.12 -6.03 6.72
CA ILE A 134 -15.85 -6.52 8.08
C ILE A 134 -15.62 -8.03 8.09
N ARG A 135 -16.52 -8.83 7.48
CA ARG A 135 -16.36 -10.29 7.40
C ARG A 135 -15.08 -10.73 6.69
N LYS A 136 -14.57 -9.96 5.72
CA LYS A 136 -13.26 -10.25 5.08
C LYS A 136 -12.11 -9.91 6.01
N ALA A 137 -12.16 -8.75 6.67
CA ALA A 137 -11.17 -8.30 7.63
C ALA A 137 -11.03 -9.29 8.80
N GLU A 138 -12.13 -9.79 9.35
CA GLU A 138 -12.15 -10.83 10.39
C GLU A 138 -11.45 -12.13 9.95
N LYS A 139 -11.56 -12.52 8.68
CA LYS A 139 -10.85 -13.72 8.18
C LYS A 139 -9.34 -13.53 8.25
N HIS A 140 -8.83 -12.35 7.91
CA HIS A 140 -7.41 -12.03 8.01
C HIS A 140 -6.95 -11.91 9.46
N TYR A 141 -7.77 -11.30 10.32
CA TYR A 141 -7.50 -11.24 11.76
C TYR A 141 -7.45 -12.63 12.40
N ASN A 142 -8.42 -13.50 12.10
CA ASN A 142 -8.41 -14.89 12.57
C ASN A 142 -7.20 -15.67 12.04
N HIS A 143 -6.77 -15.41 10.80
CA HIS A 143 -5.53 -15.99 10.30
C HIS A 143 -4.32 -15.51 11.12
N PHE A 144 -4.22 -14.21 11.41
CA PHE A 144 -3.17 -13.62 12.24
C PHE A 144 -3.12 -14.25 13.64
N LEU A 145 -4.27 -14.38 14.32
CA LEU A 145 -4.37 -15.00 15.64
C LEU A 145 -3.81 -16.42 15.72
N ASN A 146 -3.96 -17.19 14.65
CA ASN A 146 -3.61 -18.60 14.62
C ASN A 146 -2.19 -18.89 14.12
N ASN A 147 -1.51 -17.91 13.50
CA ASN A 147 -0.25 -18.16 12.78
C ASN A 147 0.92 -17.30 13.24
N GLU A 148 0.69 -16.14 13.87
CA GLU A 148 1.78 -15.27 14.30
C GLU A 148 2.26 -15.63 15.72
N PRO A 149 3.58 -15.60 15.97
CA PRO A 149 4.16 -15.96 17.27
C PRO A 149 3.66 -14.99 18.35
N GLY A 150 3.37 -15.52 19.54
CA GLY A 150 2.92 -14.71 20.69
C GLY A 150 4.06 -13.93 21.33
N ASP A 151 4.58 -12.93 20.61
CA ASP A 151 5.42 -11.88 21.20
C ASP A 151 4.57 -10.65 21.58
N GLU A 152 5.15 -9.76 22.39
CA GLU A 152 4.47 -8.58 22.92
C GLU A 152 3.95 -7.65 21.82
N ALA A 153 4.70 -7.48 20.73
CA ALA A 153 4.28 -6.64 19.61
C ALA A 153 3.09 -7.25 18.87
N VAL A 154 3.09 -8.57 18.68
CA VAL A 154 1.96 -9.30 18.11
C VAL A 154 0.74 -9.20 19.02
N ASP A 155 0.89 -9.33 20.33
CA ASP A 155 -0.24 -9.25 21.27
C ASP A 155 -0.88 -7.85 21.32
N ILE A 156 -0.08 -6.79 21.21
CA ILE A 156 -0.59 -5.42 21.01
C ILE A 156 -1.42 -5.35 19.73
N LYS A 157 -0.89 -5.86 18.60
CA LYS A 157 -1.64 -5.88 17.34
C LYS A 157 -2.94 -6.68 17.42
N LYS A 158 -2.96 -7.76 18.20
CA LYS A 158 -4.18 -8.56 18.42
C LYS A 158 -5.26 -7.74 19.12
N GLN A 159 -4.89 -6.96 20.12
CA GLN A 159 -5.81 -6.11 20.88
C GLN A 159 -6.32 -4.97 20.02
N GLU A 160 -5.42 -4.20 19.40
CA GLU A 160 -5.80 -3.05 18.55
C GLU A 160 -6.70 -3.49 17.37
N ALA A 161 -6.37 -4.58 16.68
CA ALA A 161 -7.21 -5.07 15.59
C ALA A 161 -8.56 -5.63 16.07
N ALA A 162 -8.64 -6.18 17.28
CA ALA A 162 -9.91 -6.59 17.87
C ALA A 162 -10.81 -5.38 18.15
N GLU A 163 -10.25 -4.32 18.72
CA GLU A 163 -10.96 -3.08 19.01
C GLU A 163 -11.49 -2.43 17.73
N ILE A 164 -10.63 -2.27 16.72
CA ILE A 164 -11.04 -1.75 15.40
C ILE A 164 -12.23 -2.57 14.84
N LEU A 165 -12.14 -3.90 14.85
CA LEU A 165 -13.21 -4.74 14.30
C LEU A 165 -14.50 -4.71 15.13
N ALA A 166 -14.40 -4.56 16.46
CA ALA A 166 -15.56 -4.44 17.34
C ALA A 166 -16.30 -3.12 17.09
N ASP A 167 -15.56 -2.01 17.01
CA ASP A 167 -16.11 -0.69 16.73
C ASP A 167 -16.83 -0.68 15.37
N LEU A 168 -16.18 -1.21 14.32
CA LEU A 168 -16.79 -1.31 13.00
C LEU A 168 -18.08 -2.15 12.97
N LYS A 169 -18.15 -3.23 13.76
CA LYS A 169 -19.38 -4.05 13.85
C LYS A 169 -20.50 -3.29 14.53
N SER A 170 -20.19 -2.58 15.62
CA SER A 170 -21.19 -1.85 16.40
C SER A 170 -21.94 -0.81 15.56
N MET A 171 -21.30 -0.27 14.51
CA MET A 171 -21.92 0.64 13.54
C MET A 171 -23.09 0.02 12.77
N PHE A 172 -23.15 -1.31 12.64
CA PHE A 172 -24.19 -2.03 11.88
C PHE A 172 -25.14 -2.84 12.78
N GLU A 173 -24.89 -2.90 14.09
CA GLU A 173 -25.75 -3.62 15.04
C GLU A 173 -27.00 -2.80 15.45
N GLY A 174 -27.04 -1.50 15.13
CA GLY A 174 -28.15 -0.58 15.45
C GLY A 174 -29.15 -0.30 14.33
N GLU A 175 -29.05 -0.98 13.17
CA GLU A 175 -29.96 -0.76 12.01
C GLU A 175 -31.17 -1.73 11.97
N GLU A 176 -31.32 -2.58 12.98
CA GLU A 176 -32.47 -3.49 13.15
C GLU A 176 -33.43 -3.00 14.26
N GLU A 177 -34.09 -1.84 14.08
CA GLU A 177 -35.31 -1.46 14.83
C GLU A 177 -36.42 -0.92 13.92
#